data_AF-A0A3E0NRV3-F1
#
_entry.id   AF-A0A3E0NRV3-F1
#
_cell.length_a   1.000
_cell.length_b   1.000
_cell.length_c   1.000
_cell.angle_alpha   90.00
_cell.angle_beta   90.00
_cell.angle_gamma   90.00
#
_symmetry.space_group_name_H-M   'P 1'
#
loop_
_entity.id
_entity.type
_entity.pdbx_description
1 polymer ?
#
loop_
_entity_poly.entity_id
_entity_poly.type
_entity_poly.pdbx_seq_one_letter_code
_entity_poly.pdbx_strand_id
1 'polypeptide(L)'
;MPMARSLPNYLRTFRRRVHLSQADVARLLGGSSRTTVVRHETGARVPSLETALAYAAIYGVDVRDLFAGHYEDRIADVVAQAEVLRQMISEVDGDELTRRKVETLRQLLESPEPYLVPCEGANE
;
A
#
# COMPACT_ATOMS: atom_id res chain seq x y z
N MET A 1 -21.44 4.06 -4.24
CA MET A 1 -21.24 2.61 -4.37
C MET A 1 -20.12 2.24 -3.41
N PRO A 2 -20.28 1.31 -2.45
CA PRO A 2 -19.14 0.88 -1.66
C PRO A 2 -18.18 0.17 -2.62
N MET A 3 -16.99 0.72 -2.80
CA MET A 3 -15.93 0.05 -3.54
C MET A 3 -15.61 -1.25 -2.82
N ALA A 4 -15.56 -2.37 -3.56
CA ALA A 4 -15.16 -3.64 -2.98
C ALA A 4 -13.75 -3.46 -2.38
N ARG A 5 -13.59 -3.76 -1.09
CA ARG A 5 -12.30 -3.62 -0.39
C ARG A 5 -11.27 -4.55 -1.05
N SER A 6 -10.09 -4.03 -1.34
CA SER A 6 -9.00 -4.84 -1.90
C SER A 6 -8.55 -5.90 -0.90
N LEU A 7 -7.97 -6.99 -1.41
CA LEU A 7 -7.27 -7.94 -0.55
C LEU A 7 -6.08 -7.24 0.13
N PRO A 8 -5.70 -7.64 1.36
CA PRO A 8 -4.58 -7.03 2.06
C PRO A 8 -3.29 -6.99 1.22
N ASN A 9 -3.02 -8.07 0.48
CA ASN A 9 -1.95 -8.12 -0.51
C ASN A 9 -2.25 -9.12 -1.63
N TYR A 10 -1.54 -8.96 -2.75
CA TYR A 10 -1.67 -9.75 -3.98
C TYR A 10 -0.39 -10.54 -4.29
N LEU A 11 0.50 -10.74 -3.31
CA LEU A 11 1.80 -11.40 -3.50
C LEU A 11 1.68 -12.78 -4.16
N ARG A 12 0.70 -13.59 -3.73
CA ARG A 12 0.46 -14.92 -4.29
C ARG A 12 -0.01 -14.85 -5.75
N THR A 13 -0.84 -13.87 -6.07
CA THR A 13 -1.38 -13.64 -7.42
C THR A 13 -0.23 -13.32 -8.38
N PHE A 14 0.60 -12.33 -8.03
CA PHE A 14 1.73 -11.93 -8.87
C PHE A 14 2.81 -13.01 -8.96
N ARG A 15 3.10 -13.73 -7.87
CA ARG A 15 4.03 -14.87 -7.93
C ARG A 15 3.63 -15.91 -8.96
N ARG A 16 2.33 -16.27 -8.98
CA ARG A 16 1.81 -17.26 -9.93
C ARG A 16 1.87 -16.77 -11.37
N ARG A 17 1.63 -15.48 -11.61
CA ARG A 17 1.74 -14.85 -12.94
C ARG A 17 3.15 -14.92 -13.52
N VAL A 18 4.19 -14.82 -12.68
CA VAL A 18 5.58 -14.98 -13.10
C VAL A 18 6.10 -16.42 -12.98
N HIS A 19 5.22 -17.39 -12.73
CA HIS A 19 5.51 -18.82 -12.67
C HIS A 19 6.58 -19.25 -11.65
N LEU A 20 6.78 -18.47 -10.57
CA LEU A 20 7.75 -18.80 -9.52
C LEU A 20 7.12 -19.64 -8.40
N SER A 21 7.87 -20.59 -7.86
CA SER A 21 7.51 -21.25 -6.61
C SER A 21 7.83 -20.34 -5.41
N GLN A 22 7.25 -20.67 -4.25
CA GLN A 22 7.60 -19.97 -3.00
C GLN A 22 9.07 -20.17 -2.63
N ALA A 23 9.68 -21.29 -3.03
CA ALA A 23 11.09 -21.57 -2.78
C ALA A 23 11.99 -20.70 -3.66
N ASP A 24 11.62 -20.51 -4.94
CA ASP A 24 12.35 -19.63 -5.86
C ASP A 24 12.37 -18.20 -5.34
N VAL A 25 11.19 -17.69 -4.96
CA VAL A 25 11.07 -16.35 -4.38
C VAL A 25 11.87 -16.23 -3.08
N ALA A 26 11.81 -17.23 -2.21
CA ALA A 26 12.59 -17.22 -0.97
C ALA A 26 14.11 -17.12 -1.25
N ARG A 27 14.59 -17.81 -2.30
CA ARG A 27 15.98 -17.72 -2.75
C ARG A 27 16.31 -16.34 -3.34
N LEU A 28 15.41 -15.76 -4.13
CA LEU A 28 15.56 -14.41 -4.70
C LEU A 28 15.56 -13.31 -3.63
N LEU A 29 14.82 -13.50 -2.53
CA LEU A 29 14.85 -12.64 -1.33
C LEU A 29 16.10 -12.84 -0.47
N GLY A 30 17.25 -13.20 -1.07
CA GLY A 30 18.51 -13.34 -0.36
C GLY A 30 18.61 -14.56 0.57
N GLY A 31 17.93 -15.66 0.25
CA GLY A 31 17.99 -16.89 1.04
C GLY A 31 17.02 -16.94 2.23
N SER A 32 15.89 -16.26 2.10
CA SER A 32 14.76 -16.40 3.03
C SER A 32 14.22 -17.83 3.07
N SER A 33 13.37 -18.14 4.05
CA SER A 33 12.67 -19.43 4.12
C SER A 33 11.38 -19.43 3.29
N ARG A 34 11.00 -20.58 2.72
CA ARG A 34 9.69 -20.77 2.06
C ARG A 34 8.53 -20.40 3.00
N THR A 35 8.65 -20.73 4.28
CA THR A 35 7.65 -20.41 5.32
C THR A 35 7.49 -18.90 5.50
N THR A 36 8.56 -18.13 5.39
CA THR A 36 8.51 -16.66 5.42
C THR A 36 7.65 -16.13 4.26
N VAL A 37 7.88 -16.64 3.05
CA VAL A 37 7.09 -16.25 1.86
C VAL A 37 5.62 -16.63 2.02
N VAL A 38 5.32 -17.83 2.55
CA VAL A 38 3.93 -18.24 2.86
C VAL A 38 3.25 -17.25 3.80
N ARG A 39 3.92 -16.87 4.91
CA ARG A 39 3.34 -15.95 5.90
C ARG A 39 3.07 -14.56 5.31
N HIS A 40 3.92 -14.09 4.41
CA HIS A 40 3.67 -12.85 3.68
C HIS A 40 2.47 -12.99 2.73
N GLU A 41 2.42 -14.06 1.93
CA GLU A 41 1.33 -14.33 0.98
C GLU A 41 -0.04 -14.48 1.64
N THR A 42 -0.10 -15.05 2.85
CA THR A 42 -1.37 -15.22 3.58
C THR A 42 -1.71 -14.00 4.44
N GLY A 43 -0.88 -12.96 4.47
CA GLY A 43 -1.05 -11.80 5.34
C GLY A 43 -0.83 -12.10 6.83
N ALA A 44 -0.34 -13.29 7.19
CA ALA A 44 -0.02 -13.64 8.57
C ALA A 44 1.16 -12.83 9.13
N ARG A 45 1.96 -12.24 8.24
CA ARG A 45 3.02 -11.29 8.56
C ARG A 45 3.15 -10.26 7.45
N VAL A 46 3.25 -8.98 7.80
CA VAL A 46 3.58 -7.92 6.85
C VAL A 46 5.10 -7.93 6.61
N PRO A 47 5.56 -7.96 5.34
CA PRO A 47 6.98 -7.87 5.03
C PRO A 47 7.56 -6.50 5.43
N SER A 48 8.88 -6.42 5.64
CA SER A 48 9.55 -5.12 5.76
C SER A 48 9.48 -4.34 4.46
N LEU A 49 9.75 -3.03 4.49
CA LEU A 49 9.78 -2.20 3.28
C LEU A 49 10.78 -2.74 2.25
N GLU A 50 11.98 -3.13 2.69
CA GLU A 50 13.02 -3.69 1.82
C GLU A 50 12.55 -4.99 1.17
N THR A 51 11.84 -5.83 1.94
CA THR A 51 11.28 -7.09 1.43
C THR A 51 10.13 -6.83 0.45
N ALA A 52 9.28 -5.84 0.72
CA ALA A 52 8.19 -5.42 -0.17
C ALA A 52 8.72 -4.87 -1.50
N LEU A 53 9.78 -4.04 -1.45
CA LEU A 53 10.48 -3.55 -2.65
C LEU A 53 11.13 -4.70 -3.44
N ALA A 54 11.70 -5.68 -2.76
CA ALA A 54 12.23 -6.87 -3.42
C ALA A 54 11.13 -7.69 -4.12
N TYR A 55 9.96 -7.86 -3.49
CA TYR A 55 8.81 -8.50 -4.16
C TYR A 55 8.38 -7.73 -5.41
N ALA A 56 8.28 -6.40 -5.33
CA ALA A 56 7.96 -5.53 -6.47
C ALA A 56 8.96 -5.74 -7.62
N ALA A 57 10.26 -5.76 -7.32
CA ALA A 57 11.30 -6.01 -8.30
C ALA A 57 11.23 -7.42 -8.91
N ILE A 58 10.95 -8.46 -8.10
CA ILE A 58 10.82 -9.85 -8.57
C ILE A 58 9.61 -10.00 -9.50
N TYR A 59 8.51 -9.33 -9.19
CA TYR A 59 7.25 -9.47 -9.94
C TYR A 59 7.06 -8.43 -11.04
N GLY A 60 7.90 -7.40 -11.10
CA GLY A 60 7.85 -6.35 -12.12
C GLY A 60 6.63 -5.44 -11.98
N VAL A 61 6.20 -5.14 -10.76
CA VAL A 61 5.01 -4.30 -10.46
C VAL A 61 5.27 -3.35 -9.30
N ASP A 62 4.39 -2.37 -9.11
CA ASP A 62 4.52 -1.42 -8.01
C ASP A 62 4.16 -2.05 -6.65
N VAL A 63 4.83 -1.57 -5.60
CA VAL A 63 4.52 -1.97 -4.21
C VAL A 63 3.07 -1.68 -3.86
N ARG A 64 2.50 -0.60 -4.40
CA ARG A 64 1.09 -0.25 -4.19
C ARG A 64 0.16 -1.37 -4.68
N ASP A 65 0.42 -1.93 -5.86
CA ASP A 65 -0.41 -3.01 -6.42
C ASP A 65 -0.26 -4.30 -5.63
N LEU A 66 0.94 -4.57 -5.09
CA LEU A 66 1.18 -5.74 -4.26
C LEU A 66 0.45 -5.68 -2.92
N PHE A 67 0.26 -4.50 -2.36
CA PHE A 67 -0.29 -4.30 -1.01
C PHE A 67 -1.49 -3.35 -1.01
N ALA A 68 -2.33 -3.40 -2.05
CA ALA A 68 -3.40 -2.41 -2.26
C ALA A 68 -4.34 -2.28 -1.05
N GLY A 69 -4.78 -3.38 -0.43
CA GLY A 69 -5.61 -3.31 0.77
C GLY A 69 -4.89 -2.68 1.97
N HIS A 70 -3.59 -2.95 2.16
CA HIS A 70 -2.81 -2.23 3.18
C HIS A 70 -2.64 -0.75 2.84
N TYR A 71 -2.54 -0.41 1.56
CA TYR A 71 -2.44 0.98 1.11
C TYR A 71 -3.75 1.74 1.38
N GLU A 72 -4.90 1.17 1.02
CA GLU A 72 -6.23 1.70 1.32
C GLU A 72 -6.40 1.96 2.84
N ASP A 73 -6.04 0.99 3.67
CA ASP A 73 -6.10 1.12 5.13
C ASP A 73 -5.22 2.29 5.62
N ARG A 74 -4.02 2.46 5.04
CA ARG A 74 -3.11 3.56 5.40
C ARG A 74 -3.59 4.92 4.89
N ILE A 75 -4.24 4.99 3.72
CA ILE A 75 -4.85 6.22 3.22
C ILE A 75 -5.97 6.66 4.17
N ALA A 76 -6.84 5.73 4.59
CA ALA A 76 -7.90 6.04 5.55
C ALA A 76 -7.34 6.60 6.87
N ASP A 77 -6.28 5.98 7.41
CA ASP A 77 -5.59 6.48 8.61
C ASP A 77 -5.01 7.89 8.40
N VAL A 78 -4.31 8.11 7.28
CA VAL A 78 -3.67 9.40 6.96
C VAL A 78 -4.72 10.50 6.77
N VAL A 79 -5.83 10.22 6.09
CA VAL A 79 -6.94 11.16 5.90
C VAL A 79 -7.53 11.56 7.25
N ALA A 80 -7.77 10.59 8.14
CA ALA A 80 -8.28 10.88 9.48
C ALA A 80 -7.31 11.77 10.28
N GLN A 81 -6.00 11.50 10.21
CA GLN A 81 -4.99 12.33 10.88
C GLN A 81 -4.86 13.72 10.24
N ALA A 82 -4.96 13.82 8.92
CA ALA A 82 -4.88 15.09 8.20
C ALA A 82 -6.04 16.02 8.58
N GLU A 83 -7.25 15.48 8.74
CA GLU A 83 -8.41 16.24 9.20
C GLU A 83 -8.22 16.78 10.62
N VAL A 84 -7.75 15.93 11.55
CA VAL A 84 -7.45 16.34 12.93
C VAL A 84 -6.40 17.44 12.94
N LEU A 85 -5.30 17.27 12.19
CA LEU A 85 -4.23 18.27 12.13
C LEU A 85 -4.70 19.58 11.50
N ARG A 86 -5.55 19.52 10.46
CA ARG A 86 -6.12 20.71 9.82
C ARG A 86 -6.94 21.52 10.81
N GLN A 87 -7.81 20.86 11.58
CA GLN A 87 -8.64 21.50 12.60
C GLN A 87 -7.77 22.21 13.64
N MET A 88 -6.78 21.49 14.21
CA MET A 88 -5.87 22.04 15.22
C MET A 88 -5.09 23.26 14.73
N ILE A 89 -4.61 23.24 13.49
CA ILE A 89 -3.83 24.34 12.91
C ILE A 89 -4.72 25.54 12.55
N SER A 90 -5.97 25.30 12.13
CA SER A 90 -6.91 26.36 11.75
C SER A 90 -7.42 27.20 12.92
N GLU A 91 -7.37 26.66 14.15
CA GLU A 91 -7.77 27.37 15.38
C GLU A 91 -6.71 28.35 15.88
N VAL A 92 -5.47 28.25 15.37
CA VAL A 92 -4.36 29.14 15.72
C VAL A 92 -4.30 30.28 14.72
N ASP A 93 -4.36 31.53 15.22
CA ASP A 93 -4.20 32.71 14.37
C ASP A 93 -2.81 32.69 13.71
N GLY A 94 -2.79 32.57 12.39
CA GLY A 94 -1.68 31.96 11.67
C GLY A 94 -0.94 32.90 10.74
N ASP A 95 0.39 32.86 10.81
CA ASP A 95 1.29 33.41 9.80
C ASP A 95 1.11 32.73 8.42
N GLU A 96 1.87 33.19 7.42
CA GLU A 96 1.83 32.64 6.07
C GLU A 96 2.14 31.13 6.01
N LEU A 97 2.95 30.60 6.94
CA LEU A 97 3.30 29.18 6.98
C LEU A 97 2.12 28.34 7.49
N THR A 98 1.38 28.82 8.49
CA THR A 98 0.15 28.18 8.96
C THR A 98 -0.88 28.04 7.83
N ARG A 99 -1.06 29.10 7.02
CA ARG A 99 -1.97 29.07 5.86
C ARG A 99 -1.54 28.05 4.81
N ARG A 100 -0.24 27.97 4.50
CA ARG A 100 0.30 26.97 3.56
C ARG A 100 0.13 25.53 4.04
N LYS A 101 0.29 25.28 5.35
CA LYS A 101 0.04 23.96 5.95
C LYS A 101 -1.42 23.54 5.80
N VAL A 102 -2.36 24.42 6.14
CA VAL A 102 -3.80 24.15 6.00
C VAL A 102 -4.18 23.87 4.55
N GLU A 103 -3.64 24.63 3.61
CA GLU A 103 -3.89 24.42 2.18
C GLU A 103 -3.34 23.07 1.69
N THR A 104 -2.14 22.68 2.12
CA THR A 104 -1.56 21.36 1.80
C THR A 104 -2.45 20.22 2.32
N LEU A 105 -2.97 20.35 3.55
CA LEU A 105 -3.87 19.36 4.15
C LEU A 105 -5.23 19.32 3.44
N ARG A 106 -5.76 20.47 2.99
CA ARG A 106 -6.97 20.52 2.17
C ARG A 106 -6.78 19.73 0.87
N GLN A 107 -5.69 19.97 0.14
CA GLN A 107 -5.41 19.28 -1.13
C GLN A 107 -5.31 17.76 -0.93
N LEU A 108 -4.67 17.31 0.16
CA LEU A 108 -4.59 15.89 0.51
C LEU A 108 -5.97 15.26 0.78
N LEU A 109 -6.90 16.01 1.39
CA LEU A 109 -8.25 15.56 1.71
C LEU A 109 -9.20 15.57 0.51
N GLU A 110 -8.98 16.46 -0.46
CA GLU A 110 -9.79 16.57 -1.68
C GLU A 110 -9.45 15.49 -2.72
N SER A 111 -8.22 14.94 -2.67
CA SER A 111 -7.78 13.85 -3.54
C SER A 111 -6.93 12.85 -2.75
N PRO A 112 -7.57 12.06 -1.87
CA PRO A 112 -6.86 11.09 -1.04
C PRO A 112 -6.26 9.95 -1.86
N GLU A 113 -6.70 9.75 -3.11
CA GLU A 113 -6.17 8.73 -4.02
C GLU A 113 -6.15 9.18 -5.49
N PRO A 114 -5.02 8.98 -6.18
CA PRO A 114 -5.02 8.67 -7.60
C PRO A 114 -4.61 7.19 -7.79
N TYR A 115 -5.42 6.44 -8.56
CA TYR A 115 -5.18 5.06 -9.04
C TYR A 115 -5.49 3.90 -8.07
N LEU A 116 -6.78 3.55 -7.96
CA LEU A 116 -7.23 2.16 -7.91
C LEU A 116 -7.54 1.74 -9.36
N VAL A 117 -6.63 1.02 -10.02
CA VAL A 117 -7.04 0.27 -11.22
C VAL A 117 -7.66 -1.03 -10.70
N PRO A 118 -8.92 -1.32 -11.01
CA PRO A 118 -9.43 -2.67 -10.82
C PRO A 118 -8.54 -3.62 -11.62
N CYS A 119 -7.92 -4.60 -10.95
CA CYS A 119 -7.33 -5.75 -11.61
C CYS A 119 -8.43 -6.59 -12.28
N GLU A 120 -9.09 -6.07 -13.31
CA GLU A 120 -9.86 -6.88 -14.25
C GLU A 120 -8.84 -7.72 -15.04
N GLY A 121 -8.83 -9.04 -14.79
CA GLY A 121 -7.97 -9.99 -15.51
C GLY A 121 -7.19 -10.98 -14.63
N ALA A 122 -7.81 -11.56 -13.61
CA ALA A 122 -7.25 -12.74 -12.93
C ALA A 122 -8.13 -14.00 -13.13
N ASN A 123 -8.90 -14.04 -14.23
CA ASN A 123 -9.49 -15.27 -14.76
C ASN A 123 -8.91 -15.50 -16.15
N GLU A 124 -7.93 -16.41 -16.23
CA GLU A 124 -7.79 -17.49 -17.22
C GLU A 124 -6.46 -18.22 -16.97
#